data_AF-Q894P3-F1
#
_entry.id   AF-Q894P3-F1
#
_cell.length_a   1.000
_cell.length_b   1.000
_cell.length_c   1.000
_cell.angle_alpha   90.00
_cell.angle_beta   90.00
_cell.angle_gamma   90.00
#
_symmetry.space_group_name_H-M   'P 1'
#
loop_
_entity.id
_entity.type
_entity.pdbx_description
1 polymer ?
#
loop_
_entity_poly.entity_id
_entity_poly.type
_entity_poly.pdbx_seq_one_letter_code
_entity_poly.pdbx_strand_id
1 'polypeptide(L)'
;MRWNKVEGFKAAVVNEVEKLYKKKKISVAAIVSLIFIVIGQFTIVGLRSGFGIRGTSSAEFPILVLSIVINSILPLFTALVTIDSFSGEFSQNTMKITITRPISRLKFFTAKIVAIMLFVLANLLFVMIFSIITGLIFNSNSFTFQGIIKIFLCYIVSILPMMILSLIIIVFCNILKGGTGVFFLSVLVFIAFKAMEIVFSRYSGIFITSMLNWYGLWTMSNFPFMKIFRQLMMMCGYGILFFTAGYYLFDKKEF
;
A
#
# COMPACT_ATOMS: atom_id res chain seq x y z
N MET A 1 -1.50 -23.22 -27.31
CA MET A 1 -0.26 -22.83 -26.60
C MET A 1 -0.29 -21.44 -25.90
N ARG A 2 -1.02 -20.42 -26.40
CA ARG A 2 -1.19 -19.11 -25.69
C ARG A 2 -2.13 -19.17 -24.47
N TRP A 3 -3.14 -20.05 -24.48
CA TRP A 3 -4.12 -20.21 -23.40
C TRP A 3 -3.53 -20.81 -22.10
N ASN A 4 -2.72 -21.89 -22.19
CA ASN A 4 -1.98 -22.42 -21.03
C ASN A 4 -1.05 -21.40 -20.34
N LYS A 5 -0.54 -20.42 -21.09
CA LYS A 5 0.38 -19.39 -20.55
C LYS A 5 -0.32 -18.35 -19.68
N VAL A 6 -1.62 -18.11 -19.89
CA VAL A 6 -2.45 -17.18 -19.09
C VAL A 6 -3.01 -17.90 -17.87
N GLU A 7 -3.45 -19.15 -18.03
CA GLU A 7 -3.91 -20.00 -16.93
C GLU A 7 -2.80 -20.26 -15.91
N GLY A 8 -1.57 -20.54 -16.37
CA GLY A 8 -0.43 -20.69 -15.48
C GLY A 8 -0.08 -19.42 -14.68
N PHE A 9 -0.30 -18.22 -15.25
CA PHE A 9 -0.10 -16.96 -14.53
C PHE A 9 -1.20 -16.71 -13.50
N LYS A 10 -2.48 -16.91 -13.90
CA LYS A 10 -3.61 -16.80 -12.97
C LYS A 10 -3.47 -17.76 -11.79
N ALA A 11 -3.11 -19.02 -12.05
CA ALA A 11 -2.88 -20.02 -11.02
C ALA A 11 -1.70 -19.66 -10.09
N ALA A 12 -0.64 -19.03 -10.63
CA ALA A 12 0.46 -18.54 -9.80
C ALA A 12 0.00 -17.42 -8.86
N VAL A 13 -0.77 -16.44 -9.36
CA VAL A 13 -1.32 -15.35 -8.54
C VAL A 13 -2.25 -15.92 -7.46
N VAL A 14 -3.16 -16.81 -7.81
CA VAL A 14 -4.09 -17.43 -6.83
C VAL A 14 -3.32 -18.17 -5.73
N ASN A 15 -2.30 -18.95 -6.11
CA ASN A 15 -1.45 -19.64 -5.13
C ASN A 15 -0.72 -18.67 -4.18
N GLU A 16 -0.15 -17.59 -4.71
CA GLU A 16 0.52 -16.58 -3.88
C GLU A 16 -0.48 -15.86 -2.96
N VAL A 17 -1.66 -15.53 -3.47
CA VAL A 17 -2.75 -14.93 -2.70
C VAL A 17 -3.20 -15.87 -1.57
N GLU A 18 -3.42 -17.16 -1.85
CA GLU A 18 -3.79 -18.16 -0.84
C GLU A 18 -2.71 -18.32 0.24
N LYS A 19 -1.42 -18.34 -0.14
CA LYS A 19 -0.30 -18.35 0.82
C LYS A 19 -0.36 -17.14 1.75
N LEU A 20 -0.64 -15.96 1.20
CA LEU A 20 -0.77 -14.73 1.98
C LEU A 20 -1.98 -14.83 2.93
N TYR A 21 -3.15 -15.29 2.46
CA TYR A 21 -4.36 -15.46 3.28
C TYR A 21 -4.20 -16.40 4.46
N LYS A 22 -3.43 -17.49 4.32
CA LYS A 22 -3.20 -18.43 5.42
C LYS A 22 -2.30 -17.86 6.53
N LYS A 23 -1.64 -16.73 6.31
CA LYS A 23 -0.78 -16.10 7.33
C LYS A 23 -1.60 -15.23 8.28
N LYS A 24 -1.40 -15.42 9.59
CA LYS A 24 -1.96 -14.60 10.69
C LYS A 24 -1.72 -13.08 10.52
N LYS A 25 -0.79 -12.67 9.66
CA LYS A 25 -0.47 -11.26 9.41
C LYS A 25 -1.63 -10.51 8.73
N ILE A 26 -2.45 -11.17 7.92
CA ILE A 26 -3.64 -10.54 7.29
C ILE A 26 -4.70 -10.23 8.34
N SER A 27 -4.97 -11.17 9.25
CA SER A 27 -5.92 -10.93 10.33
C SER A 27 -5.43 -9.85 11.29
N VAL A 28 -4.12 -9.82 11.58
CA VAL A 28 -3.51 -8.73 12.37
C VAL A 28 -3.65 -7.38 11.67
N ALA A 29 -3.41 -7.29 10.36
CA ALA A 29 -3.59 -6.05 9.61
C ALA A 29 -5.04 -5.55 9.65
N ALA A 30 -6.01 -6.46 9.48
CA ALA A 30 -7.43 -6.15 9.57
C ALA A 30 -7.81 -5.66 10.99
N ILE A 31 -7.39 -6.37 12.04
CA ILE A 31 -7.67 -6.01 13.44
C ILE A 31 -7.06 -4.65 13.79
N VAL A 32 -5.80 -4.41 13.43
CA VAL A 32 -5.14 -3.12 13.69
C VAL A 32 -5.85 -1.98 12.95
N SER A 33 -6.25 -2.20 11.69
CA SER A 33 -7.01 -1.20 10.94
C SER A 33 -8.37 -0.89 11.56
N LEU A 34 -9.07 -1.92 12.09
CA LEU A 34 -10.32 -1.75 12.83
C LEU A 34 -10.13 -0.94 14.11
N ILE A 35 -9.11 -1.27 14.92
CA ILE A 35 -8.80 -0.54 16.15
C ILE A 35 -8.57 0.95 15.85
N PHE A 36 -7.82 1.26 14.78
CA PHE A 36 -7.58 2.64 14.40
C PHE A 36 -8.84 3.39 13.95
N ILE A 37 -9.73 2.73 13.19
CA ILE A 37 -11.02 3.32 12.81
C ILE A 37 -11.85 3.63 14.04
N VAL A 38 -11.90 2.70 15.00
CA VAL A 38 -12.65 2.86 16.26
C VAL A 38 -12.07 3.99 17.09
N ILE A 39 -10.75 4.01 17.32
CA ILE A 39 -10.07 5.08 18.06
C ILE A 39 -10.29 6.42 17.37
N GLY A 40 -10.11 6.49 16.04
CA GLY A 40 -10.34 7.69 15.25
C GLY A 40 -11.74 8.24 15.44
N GLN A 41 -12.75 7.37 15.44
CA GLN A 41 -14.13 7.79 15.67
C GLN A 41 -14.37 8.28 17.11
N PHE A 42 -13.84 7.57 18.12
CA PHE A 42 -13.93 8.00 19.52
C PHE A 42 -13.28 9.37 19.75
N THR A 43 -12.13 9.65 19.12
CA THR A 43 -11.49 10.97 19.24
C THR A 43 -12.36 12.09 18.67
N ILE A 44 -13.00 11.89 17.52
CA ILE A 44 -13.85 12.90 16.88
C ILE A 44 -15.14 13.13 17.70
N VAL A 45 -15.73 12.07 18.23
CA VAL A 45 -16.91 12.18 19.11
C VAL A 45 -16.54 12.89 20.40
N GLY A 46 -15.40 12.57 21.02
CA GLY A 46 -14.90 13.21 22.25
C GLY A 46 -14.54 14.69 22.05
N LEU A 47 -13.96 15.06 20.92
CA LEU A 47 -13.70 16.46 20.57
C LEU A 47 -14.99 17.25 20.32
N ARG A 48 -16.01 16.60 19.72
CA ARG A 48 -17.32 17.20 19.47
C ARG A 48 -18.10 17.42 20.78
N SER A 49 -18.06 16.48 21.72
CA SER A 49 -18.78 16.57 22.99
C SER A 49 -18.05 17.40 24.06
N GLY A 50 -16.71 17.39 24.07
CA GLY A 50 -15.92 18.08 25.09
C GLY A 50 -15.52 19.51 24.74
N PHE A 51 -15.17 19.80 23.48
CA PHE A 51 -14.61 21.11 23.08
C PHE A 51 -15.56 21.96 22.22
N GLY A 52 -16.74 21.46 21.84
CA GLY A 52 -17.70 22.18 21.00
C GLY A 52 -17.18 22.53 19.59
N ILE A 53 -16.03 21.97 19.20
CA ILE A 53 -15.46 22.11 17.86
C ILE A 53 -16.35 21.32 16.91
N ARG A 54 -16.80 21.96 15.82
CA ARG A 54 -17.52 21.28 14.73
C ARG A 54 -16.64 20.14 14.23
N GLY A 55 -16.96 18.92 14.65
CA GLY A 55 -16.28 17.73 14.19
C GLY A 55 -16.34 17.64 12.68
N THR A 56 -15.30 17.05 12.10
CA THR A 56 -15.19 16.73 10.68
C THR A 56 -16.50 16.18 10.12
N SER A 57 -16.90 16.66 8.92
CA SER A 57 -18.11 16.17 8.27
C SER A 57 -18.01 14.68 7.97
N SER A 58 -19.15 13.98 7.85
CA SER A 58 -19.13 12.52 7.71
C SER A 58 -18.50 12.02 6.41
N ALA A 59 -18.50 12.85 5.36
CA ALA A 59 -17.82 12.59 4.10
C ALA A 59 -16.29 12.76 4.20
N GLU A 60 -15.79 13.53 5.16
CA GLU A 60 -14.36 13.77 5.37
C GLU A 60 -13.72 12.72 6.30
N PHE A 61 -14.52 12.02 7.13
CA PHE A 61 -14.03 10.98 8.03
C PHE A 61 -13.26 9.87 7.31
N PRO A 62 -13.77 9.25 6.22
CA PRO A 62 -13.03 8.20 5.50
C PRO A 62 -11.72 8.69 4.88
N ILE A 63 -11.61 9.98 4.55
CA ILE A 63 -10.40 10.59 4.00
C ILE A 63 -9.38 10.85 5.11
N LEU A 64 -9.81 11.24 6.31
CA LEU A 64 -8.94 11.34 7.49
C LEU A 64 -8.38 9.99 7.90
N VAL A 65 -9.23 8.96 7.97
CA VAL A 65 -8.77 7.59 8.26
C VAL A 65 -7.76 7.14 7.20
N LEU A 66 -8.05 7.39 5.92
CA LEU A 66 -7.13 7.08 4.82
C LEU A 66 -5.76 7.74 5.03
N SER A 67 -5.75 9.03 5.41
CA SER A 67 -4.51 9.77 5.68
C SER A 67 -3.64 9.12 6.75
N ILE A 68 -4.25 8.75 7.87
CA ILE A 68 -3.55 8.11 8.99
C ILE A 68 -3.04 6.73 8.56
N VAL A 69 -3.90 5.92 7.95
CA VAL A 69 -3.57 4.54 7.55
C VAL A 69 -2.46 4.52 6.52
N ILE A 70 -2.51 5.37 5.49
CA ILE A 70 -1.50 5.45 4.43
C ILE A 70 -0.14 5.93 4.95
N ASN A 71 -0.11 6.86 5.91
CA ASN A 71 1.16 7.44 6.36
C ASN A 71 1.82 6.67 7.50
N SER A 72 1.17 5.65 8.06
CA SER A 72 1.69 4.90 9.21
C SER A 72 1.59 3.39 9.01
N ILE A 73 0.37 2.84 9.10
CA ILE A 73 0.11 1.42 9.25
C ILE A 73 0.31 0.65 7.94
N LEU A 74 -0.24 1.18 6.86
CA LEU A 74 -0.31 0.47 5.58
C LEU A 74 1.08 0.29 4.93
N PRO A 75 2.00 1.28 4.98
CA PRO A 75 3.40 1.08 4.60
C PRO A 75 4.08 -0.07 5.35
N LEU A 76 3.87 -0.16 6.67
CA LEU A 76 4.48 -1.19 7.51
C LEU A 76 3.96 -2.58 7.18
N PHE A 77 2.64 -2.75 7.00
CA PHE A 77 2.07 -4.03 6.58
C PHE A 77 2.49 -4.41 5.16
N THR A 78 2.55 -3.43 4.25
CA THR A 78 3.05 -3.65 2.89
C THR A 78 4.50 -4.14 2.92
N ALA A 79 5.34 -3.56 3.79
CA ALA A 79 6.70 -4.02 4.01
C ALA A 79 6.75 -5.47 4.52
N LEU A 80 6.00 -5.79 5.58
CA LEU A 80 5.96 -7.13 6.16
C LEU A 80 5.52 -8.19 5.15
N VAL A 81 4.47 -7.93 4.38
CA VAL A 81 3.94 -8.86 3.37
C VAL A 81 4.92 -9.04 2.20
N THR A 82 5.56 -7.95 1.76
CA THR A 82 6.57 -8.00 0.70
C THR A 82 7.78 -8.81 1.13
N ILE A 83 8.28 -8.58 2.34
CA ILE A 83 9.41 -9.30 2.93
C ILE A 83 9.06 -10.78 3.07
N ASP A 84 7.89 -11.09 3.60
CA ASP A 84 7.43 -12.46 3.75
C ASP A 84 7.30 -13.22 2.43
N SER A 85 6.86 -12.54 1.36
CA SER A 85 6.71 -13.14 0.04
C SER A 85 8.06 -13.38 -0.64
N PHE A 86 9.03 -12.48 -0.45
CA PHE A 86 10.36 -12.59 -1.05
C PHE A 86 11.38 -13.26 -0.12
N SER A 87 11.72 -12.67 1.02
CA SER A 87 12.73 -13.19 1.96
C SER A 87 12.31 -14.46 2.68
N GLY A 88 11.00 -14.66 2.92
CA GLY A 88 10.49 -15.86 3.58
C GLY A 88 10.86 -17.14 2.80
N GLU A 89 10.72 -17.11 1.48
CA GLU A 89 11.07 -18.24 0.61
C GLU A 89 12.59 -18.42 0.44
N PHE A 90 13.37 -17.33 0.53
CA PHE A 90 14.83 -17.42 0.59
C PHE A 90 15.30 -18.13 1.86
N SER A 91 14.72 -17.82 3.02
CA SER A 91 15.11 -18.43 4.29
C SER A 91 14.76 -19.92 4.38
N GLN A 92 13.74 -20.37 3.66
CA GLN A 92 13.27 -21.75 3.66
C GLN A 92 13.84 -22.61 2.52
N ASN A 93 14.73 -22.07 1.68
CA ASN A 93 15.28 -22.72 0.48
C ASN A 93 14.22 -23.24 -0.53
N THR A 94 12.95 -22.86 -0.38
CA THR A 94 11.83 -23.30 -1.23
C THR A 94 11.81 -22.62 -2.60
N MET A 95 12.68 -21.63 -2.80
CA MET A 95 12.84 -20.92 -4.06
C MET A 95 13.28 -21.85 -5.20
N LYS A 96 14.16 -22.83 -4.89
CA LYS A 96 14.58 -23.87 -5.86
C LYS A 96 13.40 -24.71 -6.35
N ILE A 97 12.51 -25.10 -5.44
CA ILE A 97 11.32 -25.93 -5.72
C ILE A 97 10.27 -25.13 -6.52
N THR A 98 10.26 -23.81 -6.40
CA THR A 98 9.29 -22.97 -7.11
C THR A 98 9.74 -22.65 -8.54
N ILE A 99 11.06 -22.65 -8.81
CA ILE A 99 11.65 -22.45 -10.14
C ILE A 99 11.54 -23.69 -11.05
N THR A 100 11.36 -24.89 -10.49
CA THR A 100 11.13 -26.11 -11.28
C THR A 100 9.75 -26.19 -11.91
N ARG A 101 8.83 -25.27 -11.59
CA ARG A 101 7.54 -25.14 -12.27
C ARG A 101 7.72 -24.55 -13.68
N PRO A 102 6.89 -24.92 -14.67
CA PRO A 102 7.00 -24.47 -16.07
C PRO A 102 6.51 -23.02 -16.26
N ILE A 103 7.03 -22.09 -15.47
CA ILE A 103 6.73 -20.66 -15.49
C ILE A 103 8.03 -19.87 -15.55
N SER A 104 8.14 -18.97 -16.54
CA SER A 104 9.30 -18.08 -16.69
C SER A 104 9.50 -17.21 -15.45
N ARG A 105 10.76 -16.95 -15.05
CA ARG A 105 11.12 -16.13 -13.88
C ARG A 105 10.42 -14.77 -13.83
N LEU A 106 10.29 -14.09 -14.98
CA LEU A 106 9.51 -12.84 -15.11
C LEU A 106 8.07 -12.97 -14.63
N LYS A 107 7.36 -14.01 -15.09
CA LYS A 107 5.96 -14.24 -14.74
C LYS A 107 5.77 -14.53 -13.26
N PHE A 108 6.70 -15.25 -12.66
CA PHE A 108 6.68 -15.52 -11.23
C PHE A 108 6.90 -14.24 -10.41
N PHE A 109 7.89 -13.44 -10.80
CA PHE A 109 8.17 -12.14 -10.18
C PHE A 109 6.97 -11.19 -10.27
N THR A 110 6.36 -11.06 -11.46
CA THR A 110 5.17 -10.22 -11.64
C THR A 110 3.96 -10.77 -10.88
N ALA A 111 3.81 -12.10 -10.77
CA ALA A 111 2.71 -12.71 -10.01
C ALA A 111 2.82 -12.35 -8.52
N LYS A 112 4.02 -12.34 -7.94
CA LYS A 112 4.24 -11.91 -6.56
C LYS A 112 3.87 -10.45 -6.34
N ILE A 113 4.33 -9.57 -7.24
CA ILE A 113 3.98 -8.15 -7.17
C ILE A 113 2.46 -7.98 -7.22
N VAL A 114 1.78 -8.65 -8.15
CA VAL A 114 0.31 -8.60 -8.24
C VAL A 114 -0.37 -9.13 -6.97
N ALA A 115 0.13 -10.20 -6.36
CA ALA A 115 -0.41 -10.72 -5.11
C ALA A 115 -0.27 -9.71 -3.95
N ILE A 116 0.89 -9.03 -3.84
CA ILE A 116 1.11 -7.95 -2.86
C ILE A 116 0.15 -6.78 -3.13
N MET A 117 -0.03 -6.42 -4.40
CA MET A 117 -0.97 -5.35 -4.79
C MET A 117 -2.42 -5.68 -4.47
N LEU A 118 -2.84 -6.93 -4.68
CA LEU A 118 -4.17 -7.40 -4.28
C LEU A 118 -4.36 -7.34 -2.76
N PHE A 119 -3.32 -7.68 -1.99
CA PHE A 119 -3.35 -7.52 -0.54
C PHE A 119 -3.55 -6.06 -0.12
N VAL A 120 -2.78 -5.13 -0.70
CA VAL A 120 -2.90 -3.69 -0.44
C VAL A 120 -4.30 -3.19 -0.82
N LEU A 121 -4.80 -3.58 -1.99
CA LEU A 121 -6.14 -3.22 -2.47
C LEU A 121 -7.23 -3.75 -1.52
N ALA A 122 -7.13 -5.00 -1.08
CA ALA A 122 -8.08 -5.58 -0.14
C ALA A 122 -8.08 -4.84 1.21
N ASN A 123 -6.89 -4.46 1.71
CA ASN A 123 -6.78 -3.69 2.95
C ASN A 123 -7.38 -2.28 2.80
N LEU A 124 -7.10 -1.59 1.69
CA LEU A 124 -7.68 -0.28 1.40
C LEU A 124 -9.22 -0.35 1.28
N LEU A 125 -9.76 -1.32 0.56
CA LEU A 125 -11.21 -1.51 0.45
C LEU A 125 -11.86 -1.83 1.80
N PHE A 126 -11.21 -2.67 2.60
CA PHE A 126 -11.66 -2.97 3.95
C PHE A 126 -11.75 -1.69 4.80
N VAL A 127 -10.68 -0.89 4.83
CA VAL A 127 -10.65 0.38 5.55
C VAL A 127 -11.72 1.35 5.02
N MET A 128 -11.91 1.40 3.70
CA MET A 128 -12.93 2.25 3.07
C MET A 128 -14.34 1.88 3.54
N ILE A 129 -14.71 0.59 3.46
CA ILE A 129 -16.04 0.10 3.82
C ILE A 129 -16.33 0.38 5.30
N PHE A 130 -15.40 0.01 6.19
CA PHE A 130 -15.58 0.23 7.63
C PHE A 130 -15.62 1.72 8.00
N SER A 131 -14.82 2.56 7.33
CA SER A 131 -14.84 4.01 7.56
C SER A 131 -16.13 4.66 7.07
N ILE A 132 -16.71 4.19 5.96
CA ILE A 132 -18.00 4.66 5.46
C ILE A 132 -19.13 4.23 6.42
N ILE A 133 -19.15 2.96 6.85
CA ILE A 133 -20.17 2.45 7.79
C ILE A 133 -20.13 3.24 9.10
N THR A 134 -18.94 3.43 9.68
CA THR A 134 -18.79 4.21 10.90
C THR A 134 -19.13 5.69 10.69
N GLY A 135 -18.75 6.29 9.55
CA GLY A 135 -19.18 7.64 9.18
C GLY A 135 -20.69 7.78 9.12
N LEU A 136 -21.40 6.81 8.52
CA LEU A 136 -22.85 6.78 8.38
C LEU A 136 -23.57 6.65 9.74
N ILE A 137 -23.10 5.75 10.62
CA ILE A 137 -23.73 5.49 11.92
C ILE A 137 -23.67 6.70 12.84
N PHE A 138 -22.56 7.43 12.86
CA PHE A 138 -22.34 8.50 13.85
C PHE A 138 -22.66 9.91 13.31
N ASN A 139 -22.78 10.08 11.99
CA ASN A 139 -22.99 11.38 11.35
C ASN A 139 -23.70 11.23 9.98
N SER A 140 -24.99 10.91 10.02
CA SER A 140 -25.83 10.60 8.85
C SER A 140 -26.14 11.80 7.93
N ASN A 141 -26.02 13.04 8.42
CA ASN A 141 -26.61 14.21 7.74
C ASN A 141 -25.79 14.80 6.57
N SER A 142 -24.57 14.31 6.29
CA SER A 142 -23.68 14.93 5.29
C SER A 142 -23.15 14.02 4.17
N PHE A 143 -23.73 12.83 3.99
CA PHE A 143 -23.36 11.96 2.87
C PHE A 143 -24.00 12.45 1.57
N THR A 144 -23.19 13.08 0.73
CA THR A 144 -23.54 13.36 -0.67
C THR A 144 -23.01 12.24 -1.58
N PHE A 145 -23.74 11.94 -2.65
CA PHE A 145 -23.30 10.96 -3.67
C PHE A 145 -21.92 11.33 -4.26
N GLN A 146 -21.67 12.62 -4.45
CA GLN A 146 -20.38 13.14 -4.89
C GLN A 146 -19.25 12.87 -3.88
N GLY A 147 -19.54 12.92 -2.58
CA GLY A 147 -18.59 12.57 -1.52
C GLY A 147 -18.16 11.11 -1.58
N ILE A 148 -19.10 10.18 -1.81
CA ILE A 148 -18.80 8.74 -1.93
C ILE A 148 -17.89 8.46 -3.12
N ILE A 149 -18.18 9.06 -4.29
CA ILE A 149 -17.32 8.94 -5.47
C ILE A 149 -15.92 9.47 -5.17
N LYS A 150 -15.82 10.61 -4.47
CA LYS A 150 -14.54 11.21 -4.11
C LYS A 150 -13.72 10.31 -3.18
N ILE A 151 -14.37 9.72 -2.17
CA ILE A 151 -13.75 8.74 -1.27
C ILE A 151 -13.21 7.56 -2.09
N PHE A 152 -14.06 6.97 -2.93
CA PHE A 152 -13.67 5.83 -3.77
C PHE A 152 -12.45 6.16 -4.66
N LEU A 153 -12.45 7.32 -5.32
CA LEU A 153 -11.33 7.80 -6.11
C LEU A 153 -10.05 7.94 -5.29
N CYS A 154 -10.11 8.54 -4.09
CA CYS A 154 -8.94 8.71 -3.22
C CYS A 154 -8.32 7.36 -2.81
N TYR A 155 -9.14 6.36 -2.52
CA TYR A 155 -8.69 5.02 -2.15
C TYR A 155 -8.13 4.23 -3.34
N ILE A 156 -8.62 4.43 -4.56
CA ILE A 156 -8.03 3.80 -5.76
C ILE A 156 -6.69 4.44 -6.11
N VAL A 157 -6.64 5.76 -6.09
CA VAL A 157 -5.45 6.56 -6.43
C VAL A 157 -4.29 6.23 -5.50
N SER A 158 -4.55 5.93 -4.23
CA SER A 158 -3.52 5.58 -3.24
C SER A 158 -2.85 4.21 -3.45
N ILE A 159 -3.40 3.35 -4.31
CA ILE A 159 -2.80 2.07 -4.68
C ILE A 159 -1.45 2.31 -5.39
N LEU A 160 -1.35 3.35 -6.21
CA LEU A 160 -0.19 3.61 -7.05
C LEU A 160 1.07 3.97 -6.21
N PRO A 161 1.01 4.93 -5.25
CA PRO A 161 2.12 5.15 -4.30
C PRO A 161 2.54 3.89 -3.52
N MET A 162 1.58 3.06 -3.11
CA MET A 162 1.88 1.82 -2.37
C MET A 162 2.57 0.77 -3.25
N MET A 163 2.24 0.72 -4.54
CA MET A 163 2.95 -0.11 -5.51
C MET A 163 4.44 0.26 -5.54
N ILE A 164 4.76 1.55 -5.64
CA ILE A 164 6.14 2.02 -5.70
C ILE A 164 6.89 1.66 -4.41
N LEU A 165 6.25 1.86 -3.26
CA LEU A 165 6.83 1.49 -1.97
C LEU A 165 7.17 -0.01 -1.94
N SER A 166 6.24 -0.88 -2.36
CA SER A 166 6.52 -2.32 -2.41
C SER A 166 7.68 -2.68 -3.33
N LEU A 167 7.81 -2.03 -4.50
CA LEU A 167 8.92 -2.27 -5.43
C LEU A 167 10.28 -1.91 -4.83
N ILE A 168 10.37 -0.84 -4.05
CA ILE A 168 11.61 -0.46 -3.34
C ILE A 168 11.98 -1.54 -2.31
N ILE A 169 10.99 -2.03 -1.57
CA ILE A 169 11.20 -3.08 -0.57
C ILE A 169 11.62 -4.39 -1.23
N ILE A 170 11.10 -4.71 -2.42
CA ILE A 170 11.55 -5.84 -3.22
C ILE A 170 13.03 -5.71 -3.60
N VAL A 171 13.50 -4.51 -3.97
CA VAL A 171 14.92 -4.27 -4.22
C VAL A 171 15.74 -4.54 -2.95
N PHE A 172 15.29 -4.09 -1.78
CA PHE A 172 15.97 -4.38 -0.52
C PHE A 172 15.95 -5.88 -0.16
N CYS A 173 14.83 -6.58 -0.37
CA CYS A 173 14.74 -8.04 -0.25
C CYS A 173 15.72 -8.76 -1.19
N ASN A 174 15.97 -8.17 -2.36
CA ASN A 174 16.89 -8.75 -3.32
C ASN A 174 18.35 -8.44 -2.98
N ILE A 175 18.66 -7.36 -2.28
CA ILE A 175 20.04 -7.07 -1.85
C ILE A 175 20.39 -7.85 -0.57
N LEU A 176 19.49 -7.89 0.41
CA LEU A 176 19.71 -8.50 1.71
C LEU A 176 19.18 -9.94 1.77
N LYS A 177 19.94 -10.86 2.37
CA LYS A 177 19.53 -12.26 2.50
C LYS A 177 18.59 -12.54 3.69
N GLY A 178 18.57 -11.66 4.69
CA GLY A 178 17.79 -11.83 5.93
C GLY A 178 16.53 -10.98 5.97
N GLY A 179 15.38 -11.60 6.27
CA GLY A 179 14.08 -10.89 6.33
C GLY A 179 13.99 -9.83 7.43
N THR A 180 14.62 -10.06 8.58
CA THR A 180 14.67 -9.08 9.68
C THR A 180 15.45 -7.83 9.28
N GLY A 181 16.61 -8.00 8.64
CA GLY A 181 17.44 -6.89 8.16
C GLY A 181 16.71 -6.02 7.14
N VAL A 182 15.96 -6.64 6.21
CA VAL A 182 15.14 -5.90 5.24
C VAL A 182 14.05 -5.10 5.94
N PHE A 183 13.39 -5.68 6.96
CA PHE A 183 12.35 -4.99 7.70
C PHE A 183 12.90 -3.72 8.37
N PHE A 184 13.95 -3.85 9.18
CA PHE A 184 14.56 -2.70 9.86
C PHE A 184 15.06 -1.64 8.87
N LEU A 185 15.72 -2.05 7.77
CA LEU A 185 16.17 -1.11 6.76
C LEU A 185 14.99 -0.37 6.10
N SER A 186 13.94 -1.09 5.71
CA SER A 186 12.76 -0.48 5.07
C SER A 186 12.07 0.53 5.99
N VAL A 187 11.93 0.21 7.28
CA VAL A 187 11.34 1.10 8.28
C VAL A 187 12.24 2.32 8.53
N LEU A 188 13.55 2.12 8.66
CA LEU A 188 14.50 3.22 8.87
C LEU A 188 14.50 4.18 7.68
N VAL A 189 14.55 3.66 6.46
CA VAL A 189 14.48 4.47 5.22
C VAL A 189 13.15 5.22 5.13
N PHE A 190 12.04 4.58 5.50
CA PHE A 190 10.73 5.23 5.51
C PHE A 190 10.68 6.42 6.49
N ILE A 191 11.16 6.23 7.73
CA ILE A 191 11.21 7.29 8.74
C ILE A 191 12.18 8.39 8.32
N ALA A 192 13.35 8.04 7.79
CA ALA A 192 14.34 9.00 7.31
C ALA A 192 13.78 9.88 6.19
N PHE A 193 13.07 9.30 5.21
CA PHE A 193 12.42 10.08 4.16
C PHE A 193 11.27 10.95 4.70
N LYS A 194 10.50 10.47 5.67
CA LYS A 194 9.49 11.31 6.34
C LYS A 194 10.11 12.49 7.08
N ALA A 195 11.22 12.28 7.79
CA ALA A 195 11.93 13.37 8.46
C ALA A 195 12.51 14.37 7.44
N MET A 196 13.12 13.89 6.36
CA MET A 196 13.63 14.74 5.28
C MET A 196 12.54 15.52 4.57
N GLU A 197 11.35 14.95 4.39
CA GLU A 197 10.19 15.64 3.82
C GLU A 197 9.80 16.87 4.66
N ILE A 198 9.90 16.78 6.00
CA ILE A 198 9.60 17.87 6.92
C ILE A 198 10.72 18.93 6.91
N VAL A 199 11.98 18.51 6.94
CA VAL A 199 13.14 19.42 6.98
C VAL A 199 13.32 20.16 5.64
N PHE A 200 13.15 19.46 4.51
CA PHE A 200 13.33 19.99 3.16
C PHE A 200 11.98 20.20 2.45
N SER A 201 11.11 21.01 3.04
CA SER A 201 9.75 21.26 2.52
C SER A 201 9.71 21.73 1.06
N ARG A 202 10.76 22.45 0.59
CA ARG A 202 10.93 22.90 -0.80
C ARG A 202 11.10 21.77 -1.80
N TYR A 203 11.70 20.65 -1.39
CA TYR A 203 11.96 19.47 -2.22
C TYR A 203 11.08 18.26 -1.85
N SER A 204 10.12 18.47 -0.93
CA SER A 204 9.18 17.45 -0.45
C SER A 204 8.58 16.60 -1.58
N GLY A 205 8.19 17.23 -2.69
CA GLY A 205 7.55 16.57 -3.82
C GLY A 205 8.39 15.50 -4.54
N ILE A 206 9.70 15.42 -4.31
CA ILE A 206 10.57 14.39 -4.90
C ILE A 206 10.57 13.11 -4.04
N PHE A 207 10.33 13.24 -2.73
CA PHE A 207 10.38 12.10 -1.82
C PHE A 207 9.19 11.15 -2.01
N ILE A 208 9.47 9.86 -1.92
CA ILE A 208 8.48 8.78 -2.06
C ILE A 208 7.41 8.86 -0.96
N THR A 209 7.77 9.31 0.24
CA THR A 209 6.84 9.51 1.36
C THR A 209 5.84 10.64 1.12
N SER A 210 6.19 11.60 0.26
CA SER A 210 5.29 12.67 -0.17
C SER A 210 4.29 12.16 -1.21
N MET A 211 4.67 11.14 -1.99
CA MET A 211 3.77 10.47 -2.94
C MET A 211 2.61 9.75 -2.25
N LEU A 212 2.79 9.33 -1.00
CA LEU A 212 1.70 8.75 -0.21
C LEU A 212 0.54 9.73 -0.02
N ASN A 213 0.81 11.04 0.03
CA ASN A 213 -0.19 12.09 0.17
C ASN A 213 -0.86 12.49 -1.16
N TRP A 214 -0.62 11.75 -2.24
CA TRP A 214 -1.16 12.05 -3.57
C TRP A 214 -2.69 12.09 -3.59
N TYR A 215 -3.37 11.25 -2.79
CA TYR A 215 -4.83 11.26 -2.65
C TYR A 215 -5.37 12.64 -2.23
N GLY A 216 -4.60 13.43 -1.48
CA GLY A 216 -5.00 14.77 -1.03
C GLY A 216 -5.20 15.76 -2.17
N LEU A 217 -4.46 15.61 -3.29
CA LEU A 217 -4.64 16.46 -4.47
C LEU A 217 -5.98 16.24 -5.17
N TRP A 218 -6.56 15.05 -5.03
CA TRP A 218 -7.86 14.69 -5.58
C TRP A 218 -9.01 15.17 -4.70
N THR A 219 -8.74 15.50 -3.44
CA THR A 219 -9.71 16.07 -2.50
C THR A 219 -9.88 17.58 -2.68
N MET A 220 -8.98 18.27 -3.38
CA MET A 220 -9.04 19.72 -3.57
C MET A 220 -10.26 20.13 -4.42
N SER A 221 -10.88 21.27 -4.08
CA SER A 221 -12.03 21.82 -4.82
C SER A 221 -11.61 22.35 -6.20
N ASN A 222 -10.45 23.02 -6.28
CA ASN A 222 -9.82 23.38 -7.54
C ASN A 222 -8.89 22.25 -7.97
N PHE A 223 -9.23 21.56 -9.06
CA PHE A 223 -8.51 20.36 -9.50
C PHE A 223 -7.13 20.72 -10.10
N PRO A 224 -6.02 20.41 -9.40
CA PRO A 224 -4.70 20.87 -9.83
C PRO A 224 -4.09 19.88 -10.84
N PHE A 225 -4.65 19.84 -12.04
CA PHE A 225 -4.32 18.86 -13.10
C PHE A 225 -2.80 18.72 -13.32
N MET A 226 -2.09 19.86 -13.46
CA MET A 226 -0.65 19.84 -13.73
C MET A 226 0.18 19.24 -12.58
N LYS A 227 -0.22 19.45 -11.33
CA LYS A 227 0.48 18.86 -10.17
C LYS A 227 0.26 17.34 -10.11
N ILE A 228 -0.98 16.90 -10.36
CA ILE A 228 -1.35 15.48 -10.39
C ILE A 228 -0.57 14.76 -11.50
N PHE A 229 -0.55 15.34 -12.70
CA PHE A 229 0.13 14.77 -13.85
C PHE A 229 1.65 14.66 -13.63
N ARG A 230 2.28 15.71 -13.09
CA ARG A 230 3.71 15.68 -12.75
C ARG A 230 4.03 14.57 -11.75
N GLN A 231 3.22 14.43 -10.71
CA GLN A 231 3.44 13.41 -9.69
C GLN A 231 3.24 12.01 -10.26
N LEU A 232 2.24 11.81 -11.12
CA LEU A 232 2.03 10.56 -11.86
C LEU A 232 3.25 10.20 -12.73
N MET A 233 3.81 11.16 -13.47
CA MET A 233 5.01 10.92 -14.28
C MET A 233 6.22 10.50 -13.44
N MET A 234 6.45 11.15 -12.29
CA MET A 234 7.51 10.72 -11.37
C MET A 234 7.26 9.32 -10.82
N MET A 235 6.01 9.01 -10.49
CA MET A 235 5.64 7.69 -9.99
C MET A 235 5.82 6.58 -11.05
N CYS A 236 5.48 6.85 -12.31
CA CYS A 236 5.76 5.94 -13.42
C CYS A 236 7.28 5.74 -13.60
N GLY A 237 8.07 6.81 -13.52
CA GLY A 237 9.54 6.74 -13.60
C GLY A 237 10.15 5.86 -12.49
N TYR A 238 9.74 6.09 -11.24
CA TYR A 238 10.17 5.24 -10.12
C TYR A 238 9.69 3.80 -10.27
N GLY A 239 8.45 3.59 -10.73
CA GLY A 239 7.91 2.26 -10.99
C GLY A 239 8.76 1.48 -11.98
N ILE A 240 9.14 2.08 -13.12
CA ILE A 240 9.99 1.44 -14.14
C ILE A 240 11.38 1.15 -13.57
N LEU A 241 11.99 2.12 -12.88
CA LEU A 241 13.34 1.99 -12.32
C LEU A 241 13.41 0.87 -11.27
N PHE A 242 12.52 0.86 -10.29
CA PHE A 242 12.54 -0.14 -9.22
C PHE A 242 12.06 -1.51 -9.70
N PHE A 243 11.13 -1.57 -10.66
CA PHE A 243 10.72 -2.84 -11.27
C PHE A 243 11.88 -3.49 -12.04
N THR A 244 12.59 -2.72 -12.88
CA THR A 244 13.73 -3.22 -13.65
C THR A 244 14.90 -3.59 -12.74
N ALA A 245 15.26 -2.76 -11.76
CA ALA A 245 16.30 -3.06 -10.78
C ALA A 245 15.95 -4.31 -9.95
N GLY A 246 14.70 -4.40 -9.48
CA GLY A 246 14.19 -5.53 -8.71
C GLY A 246 14.25 -6.83 -9.51
N TYR A 247 13.81 -6.81 -10.78
CA TYR A 247 13.87 -7.97 -11.65
C TYR A 247 15.31 -8.37 -12.01
N TYR A 248 16.17 -7.42 -12.34
CA TYR A 248 17.58 -7.69 -12.67
C TYR A 248 18.33 -8.36 -11.52
N LEU A 249 18.14 -7.85 -10.29
CA LEU A 249 18.72 -8.47 -9.09
C LEU A 249 18.11 -9.85 -8.79
N PHE A 250 16.83 -10.04 -9.10
CA PHE A 250 16.16 -11.33 -8.94
C PHE A 250 16.69 -12.39 -9.92
N ASP A 251 16.94 -12.02 -11.17
CA ASP A 251 17.37 -12.96 -12.20
C ASP A 251 18.84 -13.36 -12.07
N LYS A 252 19.69 -12.41 -11.64
CA LYS A 252 21.12 -12.68 -11.37
C LYS A 252 21.40 -13.47 -10.09
N LYS A 253 20.40 -13.65 -9.24
CA LYS A 253 20.57 -14.49 -8.06
C LYS A 253 20.62 -15.96 -8.48
N GLU A 254 21.76 -16.58 -8.23
CA GLU A 254 21.88 -18.03 -8.24
C GLU A 254 21.15 -18.55 -6.99
N PHE A 255 20.11 -19.37 -7.22
CA PHE A 255 19.28 -19.96 -6.19
C PHE A 255 19.83 -21.31 -5.78
#